data_AF-A0A5C1ABY1-F1
#
_entry.id   AF-A0A5C1ABY1-F1
#
_cell.length_a   1.000
_cell.length_b   1.000
_cell.length_c   1.000
_cell.angle_alpha   90.00
_cell.angle_beta   90.00
_cell.angle_gamma   90.00
#
_symmetry.space_group_name_H-M   'P 1'
#
loop_
_entity.id
_entity.type
_entity.pdbx_description
1 polymer ?
#
loop_
_entity_poly.entity_id
_entity_poly.type
_entity_poly.pdbx_seq_one_letter_code
_entity_poly.pdbx_strand_id
1 'polypeptide(L)' 'MPTDLIYPDDIDAQLNWPLGRASRLARAGKLPHYLLPDGAIRFRLDEVASLVRHVVPKTADPFETIQVCRPVTA' A
#
# COMPACT_ATOMS: atom_id res chain seq x y z
N MET A 1 -13.08 22.19 -9.55
CA MET A 1 -12.55 20.81 -9.55
C MET A 1 -13.22 20.10 -8.38
N PRO A 2 -14.07 19.07 -8.59
CA PRO A 2 -14.79 18.47 -7.48
C PRO A 2 -13.78 17.77 -6.57
N THR A 3 -13.75 18.20 -5.32
CA THR A 3 -12.94 17.60 -4.27
C THR A 3 -13.59 16.29 -3.85
N ASP A 4 -13.24 15.19 -4.51
CA ASP A 4 -13.88 13.89 -4.25
C ASP A 4 -13.46 13.35 -2.87
N LEU A 5 -14.35 13.58 -1.89
CA LEU A 5 -14.24 13.09 -0.53
C LEU A 5 -14.83 11.68 -0.47
N ILE A 6 -13.97 10.67 -0.44
CA ILE A 6 -14.36 9.26 -0.44
C ILE A 6 -14.43 8.69 0.97
N TYR A 7 -15.18 7.60 1.12
CA TYR A 7 -15.36 6.92 2.39
C TYR A 7 -14.14 6.03 2.72
N PRO A 8 -13.95 5.68 4.01
CA PRO A 8 -12.93 4.71 4.39
C PRO A 8 -13.05 3.38 3.65
N ASP A 9 -14.28 2.90 3.44
CA ASP A 9 -14.55 1.63 2.78
C ASP A 9 -14.15 1.64 1.30
N ASP A 10 -14.29 2.78 0.61
CA ASP A 10 -13.82 2.95 -0.76
C ASP A 10 -12.28 2.91 -0.86
N ILE A 11 -11.59 3.52 0.11
CA ILE A 11 -10.12 3.44 0.21
C ILE A 11 -9.68 2.00 0.43
N ASP A 12 -10.35 1.30 1.35
CA ASP A 12 -10.03 -0.10 1.67
C ASP A 12 -10.21 -0.98 0.42
N ALA A 13 -11.28 -0.77 -0.36
CA ALA A 13 -11.50 -1.46 -1.62
C ALA A 13 -10.43 -1.13 -2.68
N GLN A 14 -10.07 0.14 -2.85
CA GLN A 14 -9.09 0.55 -3.87
C GLN A 14 -7.67 0.06 -3.57
N LEU A 15 -7.25 0.09 -2.31
CA LEU A 15 -5.92 -0.36 -1.88
C LEU A 15 -5.89 -1.86 -1.53
N ASN A 16 -7.02 -2.54 -1.70
CA ASN A 16 -7.21 -3.95 -1.35
C ASN A 16 -6.80 -4.24 0.11
N TRP A 17 -7.16 -3.34 1.01
CA TRP A 17 -6.93 -3.46 2.45
C TRP A 17 -8.10 -4.17 3.13
N PRO A 18 -7.86 -4.80 4.29
CA PRO A 18 -8.95 -5.32 5.10
C PRO A 18 -9.85 -4.17 5.58
N LEU A 19 -11.17 -4.41 5.54
CA LEU A 19 -12.19 -3.46 5.97
C LEU A 19 -11.88 -2.83 7.35
N GLY A 20 -11.96 -1.50 7.40
CA GLY A 20 -11.70 -0.70 8.59
C GLY A 20 -10.22 -0.36 8.81
N ARG A 21 -9.31 -0.78 7.92
CA ARG A 21 -7.89 -0.41 8.03
C ARG A 21 -7.68 1.07 7.76
N ALA A 22 -8.33 1.64 6.74
CA ALA A 22 -8.31 3.08 6.47
C ALA A 22 -8.78 3.89 7.70
N SER A 23 -9.91 3.51 8.29
CA SER A 23 -10.45 4.14 9.51
C SER A 23 -9.48 4.06 10.70
N ARG A 24 -8.83 2.91 10.90
CA ARG A 24 -7.82 2.76 11.96
C ARG A 24 -6.60 3.64 11.73
N LEU A 25 -6.13 3.75 10.48
CA LEU A 25 -4.99 4.61 10.13
C LEU A 25 -5.32 6.10 10.26
N ALA A 26 -6.53 6.52 9.91
CA ALA A 26 -7.00 7.87 10.18
C ALA A 26 -7.02 8.20 11.67
N ARG A 27 -7.63 7.33 12.50
CA ARG A 27 -7.67 7.51 13.95
C ARG A 27 -6.28 7.51 14.59
N ALA A 28 -5.33 6.79 14.01
CA ALA A 28 -3.93 6.79 14.44
C ALA A 28 -3.12 8.00 13.92
N GLY A 29 -3.72 8.90 13.15
CA GLY A 29 -3.04 10.06 12.55
C GLY A 29 -2.01 9.69 11.48
N LYS A 30 -2.12 8.50 10.88
CA LYS A 30 -1.19 7.98 9.86
C LYS A 30 -1.67 8.18 8.42
N LEU A 31 -2.94 8.52 8.24
CA LEU A 31 -3.54 8.87 6.95
C LEU A 31 -4.14 10.28 7.03
N PRO A 32 -3.91 11.16 6.05
CA PRO A 32 -4.57 12.46 5.96
C PRO A 32 -6.08 12.23 5.79
N HIS A 33 -6.85 12.85 6.67
CA HIS A 33 -8.30 12.67 6.72
C HIS A 33 -8.98 13.97 7.14
N TYR A 34 -10.24 14.08 6.76
CA TYR A 34 -11.13 15.18 7.11
C TYR A 34 -12.21 14.65 8.04
N LEU A 35 -12.49 15.40 9.11
CA LEU A 35 -13.63 15.18 9.97
C LEU A 35 -14.75 16.12 9.51
N LEU A 36 -15.86 15.53 9.10
CA LEU A 36 -17.08 16.28 8.86
C LEU A 36 -17.75 16.64 10.20
N PRO A 37 -18.65 17.65 10.22
CA PRO A 37 -19.33 18.08 11.44
C PRO A 37 -20.24 17.02 12.07
N ASP A 38 -20.59 15.97 11.33
CA ASP A 38 -21.31 14.78 11.80
C ASP A 38 -20.39 13.75 12.50
N GLY A 39 -19.07 13.99 12.49
CA GLY A 39 -18.06 13.06 13.00
C GLY A 39 -17.65 11.99 12.00
N ALA A 40 -18.15 12.02 10.76
CA ALA A 40 -17.74 11.10 9.72
C ALA A 40 -16.31 11.41 9.25
N ILE A 41 -15.53 10.35 9.03
CA ILE A 41 -14.17 10.44 8.49
C ILE A 41 -14.27 10.37 6.96
N ARG A 42 -13.66 11.34 6.27
CA ARG A 42 -13.53 11.37 4.81
C ARG A 42 -12.08 11.47 4.38
N PHE A 43 -11.79 10.95 3.21
CA PHE A 43 -10.46 10.98 2.62
C PHE A 43 -10.49 11.70 1.28
N ARG A 44 -9.41 12.40 0.95
CA ARG A 44 -9.14 12.79 -0.44
C ARG A 44 -8.27 11.73 -1.08
N LEU A 45 -8.72 11.19 -2.20
CA LEU A 45 -7.97 10.16 -2.91
C LEU A 45 -6.57 10.64 -3.32
N ASP A 46 -6.45 11.90 -3.76
CA ASP A 46 -5.19 12.49 -4.21
C ASP A 46 -4.12 12.55 -3.10
N GLU A 47 -4.52 12.91 -1.88
CA GLU A 47 -3.63 12.96 -0.72
C GLU A 47 -3.21 11.55 -0.27
N VAL A 48 -4.14 10.59 -0.32
CA VAL A 48 -3.82 9.19 0.00
C VAL A 48 -2.90 8.59 -1.06
N ALA A 49 -3.17 8.81 -2.36
CA ALA A 49 -2.36 8.31 -3.46
C ALA A 49 -0.93 8.86 -3.42
N SER A 50 -0.76 10.13 -3.02
CA SER A 50 0.56 10.75 -2.84
C SER A 50 1.43 10.09 -1.76
N LEU A 51 0.82 9.38 -0.80
CA LEU A 51 1.53 8.63 0.24
C LEU A 51 1.90 7.21 -0.19
N VAL A 52 1.26 6.68 -1.23
CA VAL A 52 1.53 5.32 -1.71
C VAL A 52 2.82 5.32 -2.52
N ARG A 53 3.87 4.75 -1.95
CA ARG A 53 5.14 4.55 -2.66
C ARG A 53 5.12 3.22 -3.40
N HIS A 54 5.32 3.26 -4.72
CA HIS A 54 5.57 2.06 -5.50
C HIS A 54 6.93 1.45 -5.11
N VAL A 55 6.91 0.27 -4.51
CA VAL A 55 8.11 -0.53 -4.25
C VAL A 55 8.24 -1.50 -5.40
N VAL A 56 9.22 -1.28 -6.28
CA VAL A 56 9.55 -2.28 -7.31
C VAL A 56 9.89 -3.59 -6.61
N PRO A 57 9.27 -4.72 -7.00
CA PRO A 57 9.66 -6.01 -6.46
C PRO A 57 11.14 -6.19 -6.75
N LYS A 58 11.92 -6.44 -5.70
CA LYS A 58 13.34 -6.75 -5.86
C LYS A 58 13.40 -8.00 -6.72
N THR A 59 13.76 -7.86 -7.99
CA THR A 59 14.10 -8.98 -8.87
C THR A 59 15.10 -9.82 -8.10
N ALA A 60 14.66 -10.98 -7.63
CA ALA A 60 15.56 -11.95 -7.03
C ALA A 60 16.60 -12.27 -8.10
N ASP A 61 17.87 -12.02 -7.78
CA ASP A 61 18.99 -12.28 -8.65
C ASP A 61 18.88 -13.70 -9.25
N PRO A 62 19.07 -13.87 -10.57
CA PRO A 62 18.90 -15.16 -11.20
C PRO A 62 20.01 -16.10 -10.75
N PHE A 63 19.61 -17.16 -10.03
CA PHE A 63 20.29 -18.45 -9.93
C PHE A 63 21.82 -18.41 -9.77
N GLU A 64 22.25 -18.51 -8.51
CA GLU A 64 23.55 -19.03 -8.13
C GLU A 64 23.89 -20.27 -8.96
N THR A 65 24.91 -20.12 -9.81
CA THR A 65 25.45 -21.19 -10.64
C THR A 65 25.98 -22.27 -9.69
N ILE A 66 25.29 -23.42 -9.61
CA ILE A 66 25.81 -24.59 -8.93
C ILE A 66 26.96 -25.10 -9.80
N GLN A 67 28.19 -24.71 -9.48
CA GLN A 67 29.41 -25.32 -10.01
C GLN A 67 29.45 -26.76 -9.50
N VAL A 68 28.92 -27.69 -10.29
CA VAL A 68 29.10 -29.13 -10.07
C VAL A 68 30.57 -29.46 -10.28
N CYS A 69 31.27 -29.73 -9.18
CA CYS A 69 32.62 -30.29 -9.18
C CYS A 69 32.65 -31.56 -10.02
N ARG A 70 33.39 -31.55 -11.15
CA ARG A 70 33.68 -32.78 -11.89
C ARG A 70 34.76 -33.56 -11.12
N PRO A 71 34.59 -34.86 -10.82
CA PRO A 71 35.71 -35.67 -10.37
C PRO A 71 36.64 -35.92 -11.56
N VAL A 72 37.90 -35.50 -11.43
CA VAL A 72 38.99 -35.95 -12.30
C VAL A 72 39.29 -37.41 -11.94
N THR A 73 39.32 -38.31 -12.91
CA THR A 73 39.85 -39.66 -12.72
C THR A 73 40.90 -39.88 -13.81
N ALA A 74 42.09 -40.24 -13.35
CA ALA A 74 43.29 -40.54 -14.11
C ALA A 74 43.27 -41.97 -14.64
#